data_AF-K2ACM7-F1
#
_entry.id   AF-K2ACM7-F1
#
_cell.length_a   1.000
_cell.length_b   1.000
_cell.length_c   1.000
_cell.angle_alpha   90.00
_cell.angle_beta   90.00
_cell.angle_gamma   90.00
#
_symmetry.space_group_name_H-M   'P 1'
#
loop_
_entity.id
_entity.type
_entity.pdbx_description
1 polymer ?
#
loop_
_entity_poly.entity_id
_entity_poly.type
_entity_poly.pdbx_seq_one_letter_code
_entity_poly.pdbx_strand_id
1 'polypeptide(L)' 'MSDFIPVNEPLLDGNEKKYLQECIDTGWISSEGPFVRQFEERFAGRVGRQQGV' A
#
# COMPACT_ATOMS: atom_id res chain seq x y z
N MET A 1 0.56 -9.65 35.15
CA MET A 1 -0.48 -9.59 34.12
C MET A 1 0.15 -10.15 32.86
N SER A 2 -0.48 -11.11 32.19
CA SER A 2 -0.01 -11.52 30.87
C SER A 2 -0.14 -10.33 29.95
N ASP A 3 0.94 -9.96 29.26
CA ASP A 3 0.83 -9.01 28.15
C ASP A 3 -0.15 -9.57 27.11
N PHE A 4 -0.88 -8.67 26.45
CA PHE A 4 -1.81 -9.03 25.39
C PHE A 4 -1.03 -9.60 24.20
N ILE A 5 -1.43 -10.78 23.73
CA ILE A 5 -0.85 -11.40 22.52
C ILE A 5 -1.83 -11.18 21.36
N PRO A 6 -1.51 -10.30 20.40
CA PRO A 6 -2.36 -10.06 19.24
C PRO A 6 -2.33 -11.26 18.28
N VAL A 7 -3.44 -11.47 17.57
CA VAL A 7 -3.51 -12.51 16.51
C VAL A 7 -2.76 -12.07 15.25
N ASN A 8 -2.75 -10.76 14.96
CA ASN A 8 -2.04 -10.16 13.83
C ASN A 8 -1.83 -8.67 14.08
N GLU A 9 -0.71 -8.12 13.61
CA GLU A 9 -0.44 -6.69 13.56
C GLU A 9 0.11 -6.30 12.17
N PRO A 10 -0.22 -5.11 11.64
CA PRO A 10 0.39 -4.63 10.40
C PRO A 10 1.89 -4.45 10.56
N LEU A 11 2.66 -4.95 9.58
CA LEU A 11 4.08 -4.62 9.45
C LEU A 11 4.22 -3.43 8.51
N LEU A 12 4.68 -2.30 9.04
CA LEU A 12 4.93 -1.05 8.30
C LEU A 12 6.41 -0.68 8.40
N ASP A 13 7.28 -1.55 7.90
CA ASP A 13 8.75 -1.43 7.98
C ASP A 13 9.40 -1.10 6.63
N GLY A 14 8.60 -0.73 5.62
CA GLY A 14 9.01 -0.41 4.27
C GLY A 14 8.89 1.08 3.90
N ASN A 15 8.41 1.32 2.68
CA ASN A 15 8.29 2.67 2.10
C ASN A 15 6.91 3.32 2.34
N GLU A 16 6.04 2.74 3.16
CA GLU A 16 4.64 3.17 3.33
C GLU A 16 4.56 4.64 3.72
N LYS A 17 5.37 5.06 4.71
CA LYS A 17 5.43 6.47 5.14
C LYS A 17 5.91 7.40 4.03
N LYS A 18 6.89 6.97 3.23
CA LYS A 18 7.44 7.77 2.13
C LYS A 18 6.39 7.98 1.04
N TYR A 19 5.69 6.92 0.63
CA TYR A 19 4.67 7.02 -0.41
C TYR A 19 3.45 7.83 0.07
N LEU A 20 3.06 7.70 1.34
CA LEU A 20 2.02 8.55 1.93
C LEU A 20 2.42 10.03 1.94
N GLN A 21 3.67 10.35 2.28
CA GLN A 21 4.15 11.72 2.24
C GLN A 21 4.11 12.29 0.82
N GLU A 22 4.49 11.50 -0.18
CA GLU A 22 4.41 11.92 -1.59
C GLU A 22 2.97 12.20 -2.03
N CYS A 23 1.97 11.43 -1.58
CA CYS A 23 0.55 11.74 -1.84
C CYS A 23 0.17 13.12 -1.29
N ILE A 24 0.62 13.45 -0.09
CA ILE A 24 0.34 14.74 0.58
C ILE A 24 1.04 15.87 -0.15
N ASP A 25 2.33 15.72 -0.46
CA ASP A 25 3.15 16.75 -1.08
C ASP A 25 2.66 17.08 -2.51
N THR A 26 2.16 16.07 -3.23
CA THR A 26 1.65 16.23 -4.61
C THR A 26 0.17 16.57 -4.68
N GLY A 27 -0.57 16.44 -3.58
CA GLY A 27 -2.03 16.62 -3.54
C GLY A 27 -2.84 15.47 -4.14
N TRP A 28 -2.21 14.36 -4.53
CA TRP A 28 -2.89 13.16 -5.02
C TRP A 28 -3.45 12.32 -3.86
N ILE A 29 -4.54 12.81 -3.28
CA ILE A 29 -5.26 12.18 -2.15
C ILE A 29 -6.63 11.59 -2.54
N SER A 30 -6.85 11.37 -3.84
CA SER A 30 -8.09 10.84 -4.40
C SER A 30 -8.09 9.30 -4.42
N SER A 31 -9.22 8.70 -4.86
CA SER A 31 -9.33 7.27 -5.17
C SER A 31 -8.59 6.85 -6.44
N GLU A 32 -7.99 7.80 -7.15
CA GLU A 32 -7.15 7.58 -8.33
C GLU A 32 -5.80 8.28 -8.12
N GLY A 33 -4.76 7.76 -8.78
CA GLY A 33 -3.46 8.41 -8.79
C GLY A 33 -2.31 7.49 -9.15
N PRO A 34 -1.06 8.01 -9.16
CA PRO A 34 0.11 7.27 -9.59
C PRO A 34 0.37 5.98 -8.79
N PHE A 35 0.11 5.98 -7.48
CA PHE A 35 0.32 4.81 -6.65
C PHE A 35 -0.76 3.74 -6.80
N VAL A 36 -2.00 4.12 -7.16
CA VAL A 36 -3.08 3.16 -7.46
C VAL A 36 -2.71 2.36 -8.70
N ARG A 37 -2.41 3.05 -9.82
CA ARG A 37 -1.99 2.40 -11.06
C ARG A 37 -0.74 1.53 -10.87
N GLN A 38 0.26 2.02 -10.14
CA GLN A 38 1.46 1.24 -9.85
C GLN A 38 1.17 -0.02 -9.03
N PHE A 39 0.25 0.06 -8.08
CA PHE A 39 -0.18 -1.10 -7.31
C PHE A 39 -0.87 -2.13 -8.20
N GLU A 40 -1.85 -1.72 -9.01
CA GLU A 40 -2.59 -2.58 -9.94
C GLU A 40 -1.64 -3.30 -10.92
N GLU A 41 -0.73 -2.55 -11.56
CA GLU A 41 0.27 -3.10 -12.50
C GLU A 41 1.20 -4.12 -11.83
N ARG A 42 1.77 -3.78 -10.67
CA ARG A 42 2.69 -4.66 -9.95
C ARG A 42 1.99 -5.88 -9.38
N PHE A 43 0.76 -5.70 -8.87
CA PHE A 43 -0.03 -6.78 -8.31
C PHE A 43 -0.46 -7.76 -9.40
N ALA A 44 -0.96 -7.28 -10.54
CA ALA A 44 -1.29 -8.08 -11.72
C ALA A 44 -0.07 -8.91 -12.19
N GLY A 45 1.10 -8.27 -12.31
CA GLY A 45 2.35 -8.94 -12.64
C GLY A 45 2.75 -9.99 -11.60
N ARG A 46 2.58 -9.71 -10.31
CA ARG A 46 2.93 -10.63 -9.21
C ARG A 46 2.05 -11.88 -9.17
N VAL A 47 0.79 -11.78 -9.57
CA VAL A 47 -0.20 -12.87 -9.54
C VAL A 47 -0.46 -13.49 -10.92
N GLY A 48 0.23 -13.01 -11.96
CA GLY A 48 0.13 -13.53 -13.33
C GLY A 48 -1.26 -13.30 -13.95
N ARG A 49 -1.81 -12.10 -13.79
CA ARG A 49 -3.10 -11.70 -14.38
C ARG A 49 -2.92 -10.50 -15.31
N GLN A 50 -3.85 -10.34 -16.23
CA GLN A 50 -3.84 -9.22 -17.19
C GLN A 50 -4.30 -7.90 -16.56
N GLN A 51 -5.21 -7.99 -15.60
CA GLN A 51 -5.70 -6.87 -14.80
C GLN A 51 -5.60 -7.27 -13.33
N GLY A 52 -5.30 -6.32 -12.45
CA GLY A 52 -5.27 -6.49 -11.00
C GLY A 52 -6.12 -5.41 -10.37
N VAL A 53 -6.97 -5.80 -9.41
CA VAL A 53 -8.00 -5.02 -8.68
C VAL A 53 -8.96 -4.23 -9.57
#